data_AF-A0A6G2DX28-F1
#
_entry.id   AF-A0A6G2DX28-F1
#
_cell.length_a   1.000
_cell.length_b   1.000
_cell.length_c   1.000
_cell.angle_alpha   90.00
_cell.angle_beta   90.00
_cell.angle_gamma   90.00
#
_symmetry.space_group_name_H-M   'P 1'
#
loop_
_entity.id
_entity.type
_entity.pdbx_description
1 polymer ?
#
loop_
_entity_poly.entity_id
_entity_poly.type
_entity_poly.pdbx_seq_one_letter_code
_entity_poly.pdbx_strand_id
1 'polypeptide(L)'
;KRLGLTSTSIEIQDRRRMYLTLLIAVIQSLAVSLSLPVQSSYSVILVALMNTLLLIAGTFFLVWLSDLNASMGIGGSIVILLSSIVLNIPQDVIETFKLVYIPTGIVVLLVFMTIIFSYLLALMYRARYLVPVNKIGLHNRFKRYFYLEIMLNPAGGMPYMYVMSFLSVPAYL
;
A
#
# COMPACT_ATOMS: atom_id res chain seq x y z
N LYS A 1 -6.07 28.38 -16.53
CA LYS A 1 -4.61 28.10 -16.57
C LYS A 1 -4.41 26.60 -16.41
N ARG A 2 -4.32 25.84 -17.51
CA ARG A 2 -3.90 24.43 -17.45
C ARG A 2 -2.43 24.44 -17.03
N LEU A 3 -2.15 24.09 -15.77
CA LEU A 3 -0.79 23.87 -15.30
C LEU A 3 -0.18 22.79 -16.20
N GLY A 4 0.80 23.16 -17.02
CA GLY A 4 1.49 22.32 -18.01
C GLY A 4 2.35 21.23 -17.37
N LEU A 5 1.75 20.45 -16.47
CA LEU A 5 2.36 19.32 -15.76
C LEU A 5 2.40 18.05 -16.61
N THR A 6 1.88 18.08 -17.83
CA THR A 6 1.79 16.90 -18.71
C THR A 6 3.00 16.74 -19.65
N SER A 7 4.05 17.55 -19.50
CA SER A 7 5.25 17.46 -20.34
C SER A 7 6.56 17.68 -19.57
N THR A 8 6.59 17.44 -18.26
CA THR A 8 7.88 17.36 -17.55
C THR A 8 8.52 16.02 -17.83
N SER A 9 9.84 16.01 -18.09
CA SER A 9 10.64 14.79 -18.17
C SER A 9 10.32 13.88 -16.96
N ILE A 10 10.13 12.59 -17.21
CA ILE A 10 9.89 11.56 -16.19
C ILE A 10 10.89 11.69 -15.02
N GLU A 11 12.13 12.06 -15.34
CA GLU A 11 13.21 12.25 -14.39
C GLU A 11 12.95 13.40 -13.39
N ILE A 12 12.32 14.49 -13.83
CA ILE A 12 11.99 15.62 -12.94
C ILE A 12 10.88 15.22 -11.97
N GLN A 13 9.93 14.39 -12.42
CA GLN A 13 8.86 13.89 -11.58
C GLN A 13 9.40 12.95 -10.50
N ASP A 14 10.32 12.05 -10.86
CA ASP A 14 10.94 11.13 -9.92
C ASP A 14 11.80 11.84 -8.89
N ARG A 15 12.58 12.84 -9.30
CA ARG A 15 13.36 13.68 -8.36
C ARG A 15 12.46 14.36 -7.33
N ARG A 16 11.33 14.94 -7.77
CA ARG A 16 10.36 15.56 -6.86
C ARG A 16 9.75 14.55 -5.90
N ARG A 17 9.40 13.35 -6.39
CA ARG A 17 8.88 12.26 -5.56
C ARG A 17 9.90 11.85 -4.50
N MET A 18 11.19 11.76 -4.86
CA MET A 18 12.26 11.40 -3.93
C MET A 18 12.47 12.45 -2.83
N TYR A 19 12.44 13.75 -3.18
CA TYR A 19 12.53 14.82 -2.17
C TYR A 19 11.34 14.85 -1.21
N LEU A 20 10.12 14.62 -1.72
CA LEU A 20 8.93 14.48 -0.87
C LEU A 20 9.05 13.25 0.06
N THR A 21 9.54 12.13 -0.48
CA THR A 21 9.76 10.91 0.30
C THR A 21 10.79 11.13 1.41
N LEU A 22 11.88 11.85 1.11
CA LEU A 22 12.89 12.22 2.11
C LEU A 22 12.30 13.04 3.25
N LEU A 23 11.51 14.07 2.91
CA LEU A 23 10.88 14.95 3.89
C LEU A 23 9.94 14.15 4.82
N ILE A 24 9.08 13.29 4.25
CA ILE A 24 8.15 12.46 5.02
C ILE A 24 8.93 11.46 5.90
N ALA A 25 9.98 10.83 5.36
CA ALA A 25 10.80 9.87 6.10
C ALA A 25 11.48 10.51 7.31
N VAL A 26 11.97 11.75 7.19
CA VAL A 26 12.58 12.49 8.31
C VAL A 26 11.55 12.74 9.42
N ILE A 27 10.35 13.21 9.09
CA ILE A 27 9.30 13.48 10.08
C ILE A 27 8.86 12.19 10.77
N GLN A 28 8.55 11.14 9.99
CA GLN A 28 8.05 9.88 10.54
C GLN A 28 9.11 9.13 11.33
N SER A 29 10.36 9.06 10.84
CA SER A 29 11.43 8.38 11.57
C SER A 29 11.74 9.04 12.91
N LEU A 30 11.71 10.38 12.97
CA LEU A 30 11.91 11.14 14.20
C LEU A 30 10.78 10.90 15.20
N ALA A 31 9.53 10.96 14.74
CA ALA A 31 8.37 10.69 15.59
C ALA A 31 8.42 9.26 16.17
N VAL A 32 8.67 8.26 15.32
CA VAL A 32 8.82 6.86 15.75
C VAL A 32 9.97 6.75 16.75
N SER A 33 11.14 7.29 16.43
CA SER A 33 12.32 7.19 17.29
C SER A 33 12.13 7.81 18.68
N LEU A 34 11.31 8.85 18.83
CA LEU A 34 10.98 9.45 20.12
C LEU A 34 9.96 8.63 20.93
N SER A 35 9.11 7.86 20.24
CA SER A 35 8.12 6.98 20.88
C SER A 35 8.73 5.68 21.43
N LEU A 36 9.93 5.31 21.00
CA LEU A 36 10.61 4.09 21.46
C LEU A 36 11.19 4.27 22.87
N PRO A 37 10.96 3.33 23.80
CA PRO A 37 11.53 3.39 25.14
C PRO A 37 13.05 3.25 25.08
N VAL A 38 13.77 4.26 25.56
CA VAL A 38 15.25 4.22 25.62
C VAL A 38 15.69 3.53 26.91
N GLN A 39 16.56 2.54 26.79
CA GLN A 39 17.20 1.91 27.94
C GLN A 39 18.10 2.92 28.67
N SER A 40 18.06 2.92 29.99
CA SER A 40 18.67 3.92 30.88
C SER A 40 20.20 4.05 30.80
N SER A 41 20.88 3.20 30.03
CA SER A 41 22.35 3.16 29.96
C SER A 41 22.97 4.05 28.88
N TYR A 42 22.18 4.65 28.00
CA TYR A 42 22.68 5.45 26.87
C TYR A 42 22.07 6.86 26.81
N SER A 43 22.75 7.80 26.15
CA SER A 43 22.22 9.14 25.94
C SER A 43 21.02 9.11 24.98
N VAL A 44 19.88 9.61 25.46
CA VAL A 44 18.60 9.64 24.73
C VAL A 44 18.75 10.27 23.34
N ILE A 45 19.52 11.35 23.25
CA ILE A 45 19.73 12.11 22.00
C ILE A 45 20.53 11.29 20.98
N LEU A 46 21.58 10.59 21.40
CA LEU A 46 22.41 9.79 20.49
C LEU A 46 21.64 8.59 19.96
N VAL A 47 20.88 7.91 20.84
CA VAL A 47 20.03 6.78 20.45
C VAL A 47 18.95 7.23 19.47
N ALA A 48 18.31 8.35 19.74
CA ALA A 48 17.30 8.90 18.83
C ALA A 48 17.89 9.26 17.45
N LEU A 49 19.07 9.88 17.42
CA LEU A 49 19.73 10.24 16.16
C LEU A 49 20.15 8.99 15.36
N MET A 50 20.69 7.97 16.01
CA MET A 50 21.08 6.73 15.34
C MET A 50 19.87 5.97 14.79
N ASN A 51 18.79 5.87 15.57
CA ASN A 51 17.55 5.23 15.14
C ASN A 51 16.91 5.98 13.96
N THR A 52 16.86 7.32 14.00
CA THR A 52 16.31 8.10 12.88
C THR A 52 17.11 7.89 11.59
N LEU A 53 18.45 7.96 11.65
CA LEU A 53 19.31 7.69 10.50
C LEU A 53 19.13 6.26 9.97
N LEU A 54 19.02 5.26 10.85
CA LEU A 54 18.80 3.87 10.46
C LEU A 54 17.46 3.69 9.75
N LEU A 55 16.38 4.29 10.27
CA LEU A 55 15.05 4.23 9.67
C LEU A 55 14.99 4.94 8.31
N ILE A 56 15.64 6.10 8.17
CA ILE A 56 15.75 6.81 6.89
C ILE A 56 16.53 5.94 5.89
N ALA A 57 17.68 5.39 6.28
CA ALA A 57 18.48 4.52 5.43
C ALA A 57 17.69 3.27 4.99
N GLY A 58 16.99 2.62 5.92
CA GLY A 58 16.12 1.48 5.64
C GLY A 58 14.97 1.83 4.68
N THR A 59 14.37 3.01 4.83
CA THR A 59 13.30 3.48 3.94
C THR A 59 13.80 3.64 2.50
N PHE A 60 14.93 4.29 2.30
CA PHE A 60 15.51 4.45 0.95
C PHE A 60 16.01 3.14 0.36
N PHE A 61 16.54 2.24 1.20
CA PHE A 61 16.88 0.89 0.78
C PHE A 61 15.64 0.14 0.27
N LEU A 62 14.50 0.23 0.96
CA LEU A 62 13.24 -0.40 0.52
C LEU A 62 12.69 0.23 -0.76
N VAL A 63 12.78 1.55 -0.93
CA VAL A 63 12.38 2.23 -2.18
C VAL A 63 13.22 1.70 -3.34
N TRP A 64 14.55 1.68 -3.19
CA TRP A 64 15.45 1.14 -4.20
C TRP A 64 15.16 -0.33 -4.52
N LEU A 65 14.95 -1.16 -3.49
CA LEU A 65 14.62 -2.57 -3.65
C LEU A 65 13.27 -2.77 -4.39
N SER A 66 12.29 -1.91 -4.11
CA SER A 66 10.98 -1.92 -4.77
C SER A 66 11.07 -1.57 -6.25
N ASP A 67 11.89 -0.58 -6.60
CA ASP A 67 12.14 -0.19 -7.99
C ASP A 67 12.94 -1.27 -8.74
N LEU A 68 13.88 -1.94 -8.04
CA LEU A 68 14.61 -3.10 -8.58
C LEU A 68 13.65 -4.26 -8.89
N ASN A 69 12.70 -4.56 -7.98
CA ASN A 69 11.69 -5.59 -8.22
C ASN A 69 10.70 -5.18 -9.32
N ALA A 70 10.39 -3.89 -9.46
CA ALA A 70 9.51 -3.42 -10.52
C ALA A 70 10.15 -3.53 -11.92
N SER A 71 11.47 -3.38 -12.01
CA SER A 71 12.21 -3.42 -13.28
C SER A 71 12.61 -4.84 -13.71
N MET A 72 13.06 -5.68 -12.77
CA MET A 72 13.58 -7.03 -13.08
C MET A 72 12.76 -8.18 -12.49
N GLY A 73 11.85 -7.89 -11.55
CA GLY A 73 11.10 -8.89 -10.81
C GLY A 73 9.70 -9.16 -11.36
N ILE A 74 8.92 -9.87 -10.57
CA ILE A 74 7.53 -10.25 -10.88
C ILE A 74 6.60 -9.48 -9.93
N GLY A 75 5.47 -9.00 -10.45
CA GLY A 75 4.41 -8.38 -9.66
C GLY A 75 4.62 -6.90 -9.30
N GLY A 76 5.69 -6.26 -9.78
CA GLY A 76 5.89 -4.81 -9.64
C GLY A 76 6.37 -4.37 -8.25
N SER A 77 6.26 -3.08 -7.97
CA SER A 77 6.74 -2.46 -6.72
C SER A 77 5.96 -2.87 -5.47
N ILE A 78 4.70 -3.29 -5.63
CA ILE A 78 3.77 -3.60 -4.52
C ILE A 78 4.06 -4.94 -3.83
N VAL A 79 4.81 -5.84 -4.46
CA VAL A 79 5.03 -7.21 -3.95
C VAL A 79 5.74 -7.23 -2.61
N ILE A 80 6.68 -6.31 -2.39
CA ILE A 80 7.38 -6.21 -1.11
C ILE A 80 6.39 -5.93 0.03
N LEU A 81 5.47 -4.98 -0.18
CA LEU A 81 4.43 -4.65 0.79
C LEU A 81 3.45 -5.81 1.00
N LEU A 82 3.01 -6.47 -0.08
CA LEU A 82 2.12 -7.63 0.01
C LEU A 82 2.76 -8.78 0.80
N SER A 83 4.04 -9.08 0.52
CA SER A 83 4.79 -10.13 1.22
C SER A 83 4.86 -9.86 2.72
N SER A 84 5.20 -8.62 3.11
CA SER A 84 5.23 -8.22 4.51
C SER A 84 3.88 -8.41 5.20
N ILE A 85 2.77 -8.01 4.58
CA ILE A 85 1.43 -8.20 5.16
C ILE A 85 1.13 -9.69 5.36
N VAL A 86 1.38 -10.52 4.34
CA VAL A 86 1.10 -11.95 4.40
C VAL A 86 1.93 -12.66 5.47
N LEU A 87 3.18 -12.23 5.68
CA LEU A 87 4.05 -12.79 6.71
C LEU A 87 3.62 -12.45 8.15
N ASN A 88 3.03 -11.28 8.37
CA ASN A 88 2.63 -10.84 9.72
C ASN A 88 1.28 -11.44 10.16
N ILE A 89 0.33 -11.68 9.24
CA ILE A 89 -1.01 -12.21 9.58
C ILE A 89 -0.98 -13.46 10.48
N PRO A 90 -0.19 -14.52 10.19
CA PRO A 90 -0.18 -15.71 11.03
C PRO A 90 0.32 -15.42 12.45
N GLN A 91 1.33 -14.55 12.57
CA GLN A 91 1.89 -14.17 13.85
C GLN A 91 0.85 -13.41 14.69
N ASP A 92 0.19 -12.40 14.10
CA ASP A 92 -0.84 -11.60 14.75
C ASP A 92 -2.01 -12.47 15.27
N VAL A 93 -2.41 -13.48 14.47
CA VAL A 93 -3.46 -14.42 14.86
C VAL A 93 -3.04 -15.26 16.07
N ILE A 94 -1.81 -15.81 16.05
CA ILE A 94 -1.30 -16.63 17.17
C ILE A 94 -1.17 -15.80 18.44
N GLU A 95 -0.67 -14.57 18.36
CA GLU A 95 -0.54 -13.66 19.49
C GLU A 95 -1.90 -13.30 20.09
N THR A 96 -2.90 -13.03 19.25
CA THR A 96 -4.27 -12.74 19.68
C THR A 96 -4.88 -13.91 20.47
N PHE A 97 -4.71 -15.15 20.00
CA PHE A 97 -5.20 -16.34 20.70
C PHE A 97 -4.51 -16.62 22.04
N LYS A 98 -3.26 -16.15 22.22
CA LYS A 98 -2.55 -16.26 23.51
C LYS A 98 -3.03 -15.22 24.52
N LEU A 99 -3.35 -14.01 24.04
CA LEU A 99 -3.73 -12.89 24.89
C LEU A 99 -5.19 -12.95 25.35
N VAL A 100 -6.08 -13.46 24.49
CA VAL A 100 -7.52 -13.45 24.73
C VAL A 100 -8.08 -14.85 24.54
N TYR A 101 -8.80 -15.35 25.56
CA TYR A 101 -9.60 -16.54 25.41
C TYR A 101 -10.86 -16.22 24.59
N ILE A 102 -10.92 -16.73 23.36
CA ILE A 102 -12.06 -16.55 22.47
C ILE A 102 -12.87 -17.86 22.47
N PRO A 103 -14.17 -17.83 22.79
CA PRO A 103 -15.00 -19.03 22.75
C PRO A 103 -15.09 -19.58 21.33
N THR A 104 -15.10 -20.91 21.19
CA THR A 104 -15.05 -21.61 19.90
C THR A 104 -16.16 -21.16 18.94
N GLY A 105 -17.35 -20.85 19.45
CA GLY A 105 -18.47 -20.34 18.63
C GLY A 105 -18.16 -19.03 17.90
N ILE A 106 -17.43 -18.12 18.54
CA ILE A 106 -17.02 -16.84 17.92
C ILE A 106 -15.92 -17.10 16.88
N VAL A 107 -14.98 -18.01 17.15
CA VAL A 107 -13.92 -18.36 16.18
C VAL A 107 -14.53 -18.93 14.90
N VAL A 108 -15.49 -19.84 15.01
CA VAL A 108 -16.18 -20.42 13.85
C VAL A 108 -16.93 -19.33 13.07
N LEU A 109 -17.62 -18.42 13.77
CA LEU A 109 -18.29 -17.28 13.13
C LEU A 109 -17.30 -16.38 12.37
N LEU A 110 -16.14 -16.07 12.97
CA LEU A 110 -15.11 -15.24 12.34
C LEU A 110 -14.56 -15.90 11.07
N VAL A 111 -14.23 -17.20 11.12
CA VAL A 111 -13.75 -17.95 9.95
C VAL A 111 -14.80 -17.93 8.83
N PHE A 112 -16.08 -18.14 9.18
CA PHE A 112 -17.16 -18.10 8.20
C PHE A 112 -17.31 -16.70 7.57
N MET A 113 -17.21 -15.64 8.38
CA MET A 113 -17.20 -14.26 7.89
C MET A 113 -16.02 -14.00 6.96
N THR A 114 -14.81 -14.43 7.31
CA THR A 114 -13.62 -14.26 6.46
C THR A 114 -13.82 -14.92 5.08
N ILE A 115 -14.40 -16.12 5.03
CA ILE A 115 -14.69 -16.82 3.78
C ILE A 115 -15.72 -16.04 2.94
N ILE A 116 -16.81 -15.59 3.55
CA ILE A 116 -17.86 -14.80 2.86
C ILE A 116 -17.27 -13.50 2.29
N PHE A 117 -16.52 -12.75 3.12
CA PHE A 117 -15.91 -11.50 2.68
C PHE A 117 -14.87 -11.73 1.57
N SER A 118 -14.04 -12.76 1.68
CA SER A 118 -13.08 -13.12 0.63
C SER A 118 -13.78 -13.44 -0.69
N TYR A 119 -14.87 -14.20 -0.65
CA TYR A 119 -15.67 -14.51 -1.83
C TYR A 119 -16.31 -13.25 -2.45
N LEU A 120 -16.90 -12.38 -1.62
CA LEU A 120 -17.52 -11.13 -2.07
C LEU A 120 -16.47 -10.19 -2.71
N LEU A 121 -15.29 -10.09 -2.10
CA LEU A 121 -14.16 -9.36 -2.66
C LEU A 121 -13.74 -9.93 -4.01
N ALA A 122 -13.59 -11.25 -4.14
CA ALA A 122 -13.24 -11.90 -5.40
C ALA A 122 -14.29 -11.63 -6.50
N LEU A 123 -15.57 -11.63 -6.16
CA LEU A 123 -16.65 -11.28 -7.08
C LEU A 123 -16.55 -9.81 -7.51
N MET A 124 -16.37 -8.89 -6.57
CA MET A 124 -16.23 -7.45 -6.84
C MET A 124 -15.02 -7.15 -7.73
N TYR A 125 -13.90 -7.84 -7.52
CA TYR A 125 -12.69 -7.71 -8.35
C TYR A 125 -12.87 -8.26 -9.77
N ARG A 126 -13.71 -9.29 -9.95
CA ARG A 126 -14.03 -9.85 -11.27
C ARG A 126 -15.15 -9.10 -11.98
N ALA A 127 -15.96 -8.34 -11.25
CA ALA A 127 -17.07 -7.59 -11.81
C ALA A 127 -16.59 -6.48 -12.77
N ARG A 128 -17.05 -6.57 -14.02
CA ARG A 128 -16.77 -5.59 -15.07
C ARG A 128 -18.09 -5.08 -15.63
N TYR A 129 -18.21 -3.77 -15.72
CA TYR A 129 -19.31 -3.10 -16.38
C TYR A 129 -18.97 -2.91 -17.85
N LEU A 130 -19.77 -3.48 -18.74
CA LEU A 130 -19.55 -3.51 -20.18
C LEU A 130 -20.38 -2.41 -20.84
N VAL A 131 -19.73 -1.32 -21.26
CA VAL A 131 -20.41 -0.25 -22.00
C VAL A 131 -20.30 -0.52 -23.50
N PRO A 132 -21.40 -0.66 -24.25
CA PRO A 132 -21.33 -0.88 -25.70
C PRO A 132 -20.80 0.37 -26.40
N VAL A 133 -19.78 0.21 -27.24
CA VAL A 133 -19.17 1.32 -28.00
C VAL A 133 -19.29 1.06 -29.49
N ASN A 134 -19.89 2.01 -30.21
CA ASN A 134 -20.00 1.96 -31.66
C ASN A 134 -18.76 2.58 -32.32
N LYS A 135 -17.90 1.77 -32.94
CA LYS A 135 -16.78 2.28 -33.75
C LYS A 135 -17.29 2.76 -35.12
N ILE A 136 -17.17 4.06 -35.37
CA ILE A 136 -17.66 4.74 -36.59
C ILE A 136 -16.81 4.50 -37.86
N GLY A 137 -15.66 3.81 -37.75
CA GLY A 137 -14.80 3.46 -38.90
C GLY A 137 -14.92 2.00 -39.39
N LEU A 138 -15.72 1.16 -38.74
CA LEU A 138 -15.83 -0.27 -39.08
C LEU A 138 -17.17 -0.54 -39.79
N HIS A 139 -17.12 -0.78 -41.10
CA HIS A 139 -18.29 -1.11 -41.94
C HIS A 139 -18.62 -2.61 -41.95
N ASN A 140 -18.07 -3.38 -41.00
CA ASN A 140 -18.26 -4.82 -40.91
C ASN A 140 -19.30 -5.19 -39.84
N ARG A 141 -19.89 -6.37 -39.98
CA ARG A 141 -20.95 -6.94 -39.12
C ARG A 141 -20.53 -7.11 -37.64
N PHE A 142 -19.23 -6.96 -37.36
CA PHE A 142 -18.64 -6.97 -36.01
C PHE A 142 -18.77 -5.65 -35.25
N LYS A 143 -19.41 -4.62 -35.82
CA LYS A 143 -19.66 -3.32 -35.15
C LYS A 143 -20.35 -3.46 -33.77
N ARG A 144 -21.10 -4.53 -33.55
CA ARG A 144 -21.91 -4.77 -32.33
C ARG A 144 -21.16 -5.42 -31.16
N TYR A 145 -19.91 -5.87 -31.33
CA TYR A 145 -19.18 -6.64 -30.30
C TYR A 145 -18.07 -5.85 -29.59
N PHE A 146 -18.03 -4.53 -29.75
CA PHE A 146 -17.06 -3.70 -29.04
C PHE A 146 -17.67 -3.19 -27.73
N TYR A 147 -17.07 -3.61 -26.62
CA TYR A 147 -17.40 -3.14 -25.29
C TYR A 147 -16.19 -2.42 -24.69
N LEU A 148 -16.44 -1.31 -24.01
CA LEU A 148 -15.50 -0.72 -23.08
C LEU A 148 -15.72 -1.38 -21.72
N GLU A 149 -14.72 -2.14 -21.26
CA GLU A 149 -14.76 -2.75 -19.94
C GLU A 149 -14.34 -1.74 -18.88
N ILE A 150 -15.23 -1.44 -17.94
CA ILE A 150 -14.94 -0.62 -16.78
C ILE A 150 -14.94 -1.55 -15.57
N MET A 151 -13.79 -1.65 -14.89
CA MET A 151 -13.70 -2.37 -13.62
C MET A 151 -14.55 -1.65 -12.57
N LEU A 152 -15.25 -2.42 -11.72
CA LEU A 152 -16.09 -1.82 -10.68
C LEU A 152 -15.25 -1.08 -9.62
N ASN A 153 -14.06 -1.59 -9.30
CA ASN A 153 -13.06 -0.91 -8.47
C ASN A 153 -11.77 -0.67 -9.27
N PRO A 154 -11.69 0.42 -10.06
CA PRO A 154 -10.50 0.71 -10.86
C PRO A 154 -9.32 1.18 -10.00
N ALA A 155 -9.57 1.69 -8.80
CA ALA A 155 -8.54 2.21 -7.90
C ALA A 155 -7.88 1.11 -7.04
N GLY A 156 -8.46 -0.09 -6.99
CA GLY A 156 -7.95 -1.22 -6.23
C GLY A 156 -7.80 -0.88 -4.74
N GLY A 157 -6.61 -1.18 -4.19
CA GLY A 157 -6.26 -0.88 -2.78
C GLY A 157 -5.56 0.46 -2.55
N MET A 158 -5.27 1.24 -3.61
CA MET A 158 -4.53 2.50 -3.45
C MET A 158 -5.23 3.54 -2.56
N PRO A 159 -6.55 3.79 -2.69
CA PRO A 159 -7.24 4.75 -1.83
C PRO A 159 -7.14 4.39 -0.34
N TYR A 160 -7.25 3.10 -0.02
CA TYR A 160 -7.12 2.62 1.35
C TYR A 160 -5.74 2.90 1.94
N MET A 161 -4.67 2.66 1.17
CA MET A 161 -3.31 2.96 1.60
C MET A 161 -3.13 4.46 1.89
N TYR A 162 -3.63 5.34 1.01
CA TYR A 162 -3.53 6.78 1.23
C TYR A 162 -4.31 7.25 2.47
N VAL A 163 -5.50 6.69 2.71
CA VAL A 163 -6.28 6.98 3.91
C VAL A 163 -5.53 6.53 5.15
N MET A 164 -4.96 5.32 5.16
CA MET A 164 -4.19 4.83 6.31
C MET A 164 -2.94 5.67 6.58
N SER A 165 -2.20 6.05 5.53
CA SER A 165 -1.07 6.97 5.66
C SER A 165 -1.52 8.34 6.20
N PHE A 166 -2.65 8.87 5.73
CA PHE A 166 -3.17 10.15 6.21
C PHE A 166 -3.63 10.08 7.69
N LEU A 167 -4.34 9.01 8.06
CA LEU A 167 -4.79 8.77 9.43
C LEU A 167 -3.63 8.55 10.41
N SER A 168 -2.47 8.11 9.92
CA SER A 168 -1.27 7.96 10.75
C SER A 168 -0.56 9.28 11.07
N VAL A 169 -0.83 10.36 10.33
CA VAL A 169 -0.13 11.65 10.51
C VAL A 169 -0.29 12.22 11.92
N PRO A 170 -1.50 12.26 12.54
CA PRO A 170 -1.66 12.74 13.90
C PRO A 170 -0.94 11.90 14.96
N ALA A 171 -0.64 10.63 14.68
CA ALA A 171 0.12 9.80 15.62
C ALA A 171 1.63 10.14 15.62
N TYR A 172 2.09 10.88 14.60
CA TYR A 172 3.48 11.30 14.46
C TYR A 172 3.72 12.77 14.85
N LEU A 173 2.66 13.55 15.12
CA LEU A 173 2.70 14.94 15.58
C LEU A 173 2.47 15.00 17.09
#